data_AF-A0A2N3V0R7-F1
#
_entry.id   AF-A0A2N3V0R7-F1
#
_cell.length_a   1.000
_cell.length_b   1.000
_cell.length_c   1.000
_cell.angle_alpha   90.00
_cell.angle_beta   90.00
_cell.angle_gamma   90.00
#
_symmetry.space_group_name_H-M   'P 1'
#
loop_
_entity.id
_entity.type
_entity.pdbx_description
1 polymer ?
#
loop_
_entity_poly.entity_id
_entity_poly.type
_entity_poly.pdbx_seq_one_letter_code
_entity_poly.pdbx_strand_id
1 'polypeptide(L)'
;MKQMTHMSTIISNVPLPQYGGHGSPASTTSAQETDVLSVCFCPHLKLLCGKWDRFPTSAELRQSIRLLARAVAILKAELMLVELPSQYQVSEEDQQWAKKFTKEALNYTSIKRVARIVPKDVLGPIQQTLQELDNMPYEAQLFSDRKSGLQWLLPDHYQAITDEAFIPVPLHFNLKLIRTGIKERGHAAVPVGLAQRGKPTNVEEPLPGLLTIETDFVSITLDKAKSLMNIRWKKAPQSRQYRYGMLKAARALIEHRLERLLLNNQRLGMLTLEDQGWLVATSREIIPKMNLRKLAVISSADALQQMSSENIGQKLKQAALDHKANYFLAEEDALEWLVED
;
A
#
# COMPACT_ATOMS: atom_id res chain seq x y z
N MET A 1 -20.48 51.22 45.01
CA MET A 1 -19.00 51.23 45.00
C MET A 1 -18.51 50.02 45.79
N LYS A 2 -18.05 48.96 45.10
CA LYS A 2 -17.45 47.77 45.71
C LYS A 2 -15.98 47.75 45.31
N GLN A 3 -15.08 47.82 46.29
CA GLN A 3 -13.64 47.72 46.09
C GLN A 3 -13.27 46.29 45.68
N MET A 4 -12.57 46.16 44.56
CA MET A 4 -11.92 44.91 44.13
C MET A 4 -10.52 44.85 44.73
N THR A 5 -10.30 43.86 45.59
CA THR A 5 -8.99 43.53 46.15
C THR A 5 -8.25 42.63 45.15
N HIS A 6 -7.16 43.12 44.58
CA HIS A 6 -6.26 42.32 43.74
C HIS A 6 -5.42 41.40 44.64
N MET A 7 -5.57 40.09 44.45
CA MET A 7 -4.60 39.10 44.94
C MET A 7 -3.51 38.89 43.89
N SER A 8 -2.29 39.29 44.22
CA SER A 8 -1.08 38.97 43.45
C SER A 8 -0.54 37.62 43.90
N THR A 9 -0.60 36.62 43.03
CA THR A 9 0.01 35.30 43.25
C THR A 9 1.48 35.35 42.85
N ILE A 10 2.37 35.22 43.82
CA ILE A 10 3.82 35.06 43.61
C ILE A 10 4.07 33.58 43.25
N ILE A 11 4.51 33.32 42.02
CA ILE A 11 4.95 32.00 41.58
C ILE A 11 6.40 31.81 42.04
N SER A 12 6.60 30.88 42.98
CA SER A 12 7.93 30.49 43.47
C SER A 12 8.63 29.60 42.45
N ASN A 13 9.85 29.98 42.06
CA ASN A 13 10.71 29.19 41.17
C ASN A 13 11.19 27.91 41.88
N VAL A 14 10.66 26.77 41.47
CA VAL A 14 11.18 25.44 41.84
C VAL A 14 12.38 25.13 40.93
N PRO A 15 13.55 24.76 41.46
CA PRO A 15 14.69 24.35 40.63
C PRO A 15 14.36 23.04 39.91
N LEU A 16 14.60 23.01 38.60
CA LEU A 16 14.54 21.79 37.79
C LEU A 16 15.59 20.78 38.27
N PRO A 17 15.24 19.48 38.40
CA PRO A 17 16.21 18.44 38.70
C PRO A 17 17.22 18.33 37.55
N GLN A 18 18.51 18.46 37.89
CA GLN A 18 19.61 18.18 36.98
C GLN A 18 19.66 16.66 36.73
N TYR A 19 19.22 16.24 35.55
CA TYR A 19 19.42 14.87 35.08
C TYR A 19 20.88 14.71 34.65
N GLY A 20 21.63 13.92 35.44
CA GLY A 20 22.96 13.45 35.09
C GLY A 20 22.91 12.59 33.82
N GLY A 21 23.77 12.93 32.85
CA GLY A 21 23.95 12.18 31.63
C GLY A 21 24.52 10.79 31.92
N HIS A 22 23.65 9.79 31.97
CA HIS A 22 24.05 8.40 31.80
C HIS A 22 24.15 8.10 30.31
N GLY A 23 25.31 7.56 29.91
CA GLY A 23 25.65 7.24 28.52
C GLY A 23 24.54 6.44 27.83
N SER A 24 24.22 6.86 26.61
CA SER A 24 23.27 6.16 25.75
C SER A 24 23.70 4.70 25.62
N PRO A 25 22.88 3.72 26.03
CA PRO A 25 23.13 2.33 25.68
C PRO A 25 23.13 2.25 24.15
N ALA A 26 24.14 1.58 23.59
CA ALA A 26 24.23 1.31 22.17
C ALA A 26 22.87 0.84 21.66
N SER A 27 22.30 1.61 20.73
CA SER A 27 21.06 1.29 20.05
C SER A 27 21.21 -0.10 19.44
N THR A 28 20.61 -1.09 20.08
CA THR A 28 20.29 -2.36 19.44
C THR A 28 19.50 -1.99 18.20
N THR A 29 20.08 -2.23 17.03
CA THR A 29 19.44 -2.06 15.73
C THR A 29 18.14 -2.86 15.79
N SER A 30 17.04 -2.18 16.09
CA SER A 30 15.70 -2.73 15.99
C SER A 30 15.62 -3.29 14.57
N ALA A 31 15.45 -4.60 14.45
CA ALA A 31 15.33 -5.27 13.17
C ALA A 31 14.20 -4.56 12.41
N GLN A 32 14.58 -3.63 11.53
CA GLN A 32 13.63 -2.93 10.69
C GLN A 32 12.99 -4.02 9.86
N GLU A 33 11.69 -4.19 10.06
CA GLU A 33 10.90 -5.19 9.37
C GLU A 33 10.95 -4.87 7.87
N THR A 34 11.89 -5.48 7.16
CA THR A 34 12.09 -5.23 5.74
C THR A 34 10.89 -5.80 4.99
N ASP A 35 10.37 -5.01 4.04
CA ASP A 35 9.36 -5.51 3.13
C ASP A 35 9.90 -6.74 2.39
N VAL A 36 9.02 -7.71 2.12
CA VAL A 36 9.40 -8.96 1.43
C VAL A 36 9.97 -8.69 0.04
N LEU A 37 9.45 -7.66 -0.63
CA LEU A 37 9.71 -7.32 -2.01
C LEU A 37 9.93 -5.82 -2.13
N SER A 38 11.07 -5.42 -2.66
CA SER A 38 11.33 -4.06 -3.12
C SER A 38 11.07 -3.98 -4.62
N VAL A 39 10.30 -2.97 -5.06
CA VAL A 39 10.03 -2.75 -6.49
C VAL A 39 10.42 -1.33 -6.86
N CYS A 40 11.11 -1.16 -7.97
CA CYS A 40 11.39 0.14 -8.56
C CYS A 40 11.23 0.12 -10.08
N PHE A 41 11.00 1.28 -10.68
CA PHE A 41 10.72 1.43 -12.10
C PHE A 41 11.54 2.57 -12.70
N CYS A 42 12.19 2.31 -13.82
CA CYS A 42 12.87 3.32 -14.64
C CYS A 42 12.00 3.62 -15.88
N PRO A 43 11.32 4.79 -15.95
CA PRO A 43 10.38 5.10 -17.04
C PRO A 43 11.03 5.18 -18.42
N HIS A 44 12.20 5.79 -18.53
CA HIS A 44 12.88 6.00 -19.81
C HIS A 44 13.29 4.70 -20.48
N LEU A 45 13.64 3.70 -19.67
CA LEU A 45 14.03 2.36 -20.13
C LEU A 45 12.87 1.36 -20.13
N LYS A 46 11.70 1.77 -19.63
CA LYS A 46 10.55 0.89 -19.34
C LYS A 46 10.96 -0.38 -18.59
N LEU A 47 11.89 -0.22 -17.65
CA LEU A 47 12.49 -1.31 -16.87
C LEU A 47 11.87 -1.36 -15.47
N LEU A 48 11.27 -2.49 -15.12
CA LEU A 48 10.81 -2.79 -13.77
C LEU A 48 11.81 -3.70 -13.06
N CYS A 49 12.27 -3.32 -11.88
CA CYS A 49 13.14 -4.13 -11.05
C CYS A 49 12.35 -4.60 -9.81
N GLY A 50 12.35 -5.90 -9.55
CA GLY A 50 11.80 -6.49 -8.33
C GLY A 50 12.87 -7.29 -7.59
N LYS A 51 13.08 -7.03 -6.31
CA LYS A 51 14.04 -7.73 -5.47
C LYS A 51 13.35 -8.27 -4.23
N TRP A 52 13.47 -9.56 -3.98
CA TRP A 52 13.03 -10.14 -2.72
C TRP A 52 14.14 -10.02 -1.68
N ASP A 53 13.91 -9.22 -0.64
CA ASP A 53 14.92 -8.95 0.40
C ASP A 53 15.00 -10.06 1.46
N ARG A 54 13.95 -10.89 1.55
CA ARG A 54 13.93 -12.10 2.38
C ARG A 54 13.13 -13.22 1.73
N PHE A 55 13.20 -14.40 2.33
CA PHE A 55 12.40 -15.53 1.91
C PHE A 55 10.89 -15.24 2.10
N PRO A 56 10.07 -15.37 1.04
CA PRO A 56 8.63 -15.21 1.14
C PRO A 56 7.97 -16.52 1.59
N THR A 57 6.95 -16.43 2.44
CA THR A 57 5.96 -17.52 2.57
C THR A 57 5.19 -17.72 1.25
N SER A 58 4.52 -18.85 1.06
CA SER A 58 3.68 -19.10 -0.14
C SER A 58 2.68 -17.98 -0.41
N ALA A 59 2.00 -17.48 0.64
CA ALA A 59 1.05 -16.37 0.50
C ALA A 59 1.73 -15.07 0.05
N GLU A 60 2.87 -14.73 0.66
CA GLU A 60 3.68 -13.56 0.30
C GLU A 60 4.21 -13.66 -1.13
N LEU A 61 4.68 -14.84 -1.55
CA LEU A 61 5.17 -15.09 -2.91
C LEU A 61 4.07 -14.86 -3.94
N ARG A 62 2.90 -15.48 -3.75
CA ARG A 62 1.73 -15.32 -4.65
C ARG A 62 1.31 -13.85 -4.74
N GLN A 63 1.30 -13.14 -3.61
CA GLN A 63 0.98 -11.71 -3.58
C GLN A 63 2.03 -10.87 -4.32
N SER A 64 3.32 -11.12 -4.09
CA SER A 64 4.43 -10.44 -4.76
C SER A 64 4.41 -10.63 -6.27
N ILE A 65 4.13 -11.85 -6.75
CA ILE A 65 3.99 -12.14 -8.19
C ILE A 65 2.82 -11.37 -8.81
N ARG A 66 1.64 -11.37 -8.17
CA ARG A 66 0.49 -10.57 -8.64
C ARG A 66 0.82 -9.09 -8.72
N LEU A 67 1.54 -8.58 -7.72
CA LEU A 67 1.92 -7.19 -7.66
C LEU A 67 2.88 -6.82 -8.78
N LEU A 68 3.91 -7.62 -9.03
CA LEU A 68 4.84 -7.41 -10.13
C LEU A 68 4.11 -7.45 -11.48
N ALA A 69 3.25 -8.44 -11.73
CA ALA A 69 2.46 -8.51 -12.97
C ALA A 69 1.58 -7.26 -13.17
N ARG A 70 0.92 -6.80 -12.10
CA ARG A 70 0.13 -5.57 -12.12
C ARG A 70 0.98 -4.32 -12.35
N ALA A 71 2.17 -4.25 -11.76
CA ALA A 71 3.12 -3.16 -11.97
C ALA A 71 3.59 -3.11 -13.43
N VAL A 72 3.96 -4.25 -14.01
CA VAL A 72 4.32 -4.36 -15.44
C VAL A 72 3.18 -3.84 -16.31
N ALA A 73 1.94 -4.30 -16.09
CA ALA A 73 0.79 -3.91 -16.89
C ALA A 73 0.47 -2.40 -16.78
N ILE A 74 0.44 -1.87 -15.56
CA ILE A 74 0.05 -0.46 -15.33
C ILE A 74 1.13 0.51 -15.78
N LEU A 75 2.40 0.21 -15.49
CA LEU A 75 3.55 1.04 -15.83
C LEU A 75 4.01 0.83 -17.28
N LYS A 76 3.43 -0.16 -17.98
CA LYS A 76 3.82 -0.56 -19.33
C LYS A 76 5.31 -0.88 -19.42
N ALA A 77 5.81 -1.64 -18.45
CA ALA A 77 7.18 -2.11 -18.47
C ALA A 77 7.36 -3.10 -19.64
N GLU A 78 8.45 -2.96 -20.37
CA GLU A 78 8.84 -3.88 -21.45
C GLU A 78 9.98 -4.80 -21.01
N LEU A 79 10.77 -4.35 -20.04
CA LEU A 79 11.91 -5.07 -19.49
C LEU A 79 11.68 -5.30 -18.00
N MET A 80 12.11 -6.46 -17.51
CA MET A 80 12.00 -6.79 -16.10
C MET A 80 13.27 -7.45 -15.59
N LEU A 81 13.77 -6.94 -14.47
CA LEU A 81 14.85 -7.56 -13.70
C LEU A 81 14.24 -8.10 -12.40
N VAL A 82 14.46 -9.38 -12.12
CA VAL A 82 14.02 -10.04 -10.90
C VAL A 82 15.22 -10.56 -10.14
N GLU A 83 15.41 -10.12 -8.90
CA GLU A 83 16.47 -10.59 -8.00
C GLU A 83 15.86 -11.52 -6.95
N LEU A 84 16.27 -12.79 -6.97
CA LEU A 84 15.83 -13.82 -6.04
C LEU A 84 16.78 -13.93 -4.84
N PRO A 85 16.29 -14.28 -3.65
CA PRO A 85 17.13 -14.49 -2.48
C PRO A 85 17.99 -15.75 -2.63
N SER A 86 19.10 -15.84 -1.90
CA SER A 86 20.00 -17.02 -1.90
C SER A 86 19.35 -18.31 -1.43
N GLN A 87 18.30 -18.23 -0.61
CA GLN A 87 17.60 -19.41 -0.11
C GLN A 87 16.24 -19.59 -0.79
N TYR A 88 16.20 -19.51 -2.12
CA TYR A 88 14.96 -19.60 -2.88
C TYR A 88 14.46 -21.05 -2.98
N GLN A 89 13.68 -21.48 -1.99
CA GLN A 89 12.93 -22.74 -2.01
C GLN A 89 11.45 -22.47 -2.25
N VAL A 90 10.93 -22.80 -3.43
CA VAL A 90 9.50 -22.63 -3.73
C VAL A 90 8.88 -24.01 -3.88
N SER A 91 7.76 -24.23 -3.20
CA SER A 91 6.99 -25.48 -3.32
C SER A 91 6.61 -25.72 -4.79
N GLU A 92 6.51 -26.98 -5.20
CA GLU A 92 6.09 -27.31 -6.58
C GLU A 92 4.71 -26.70 -6.90
N GLU A 93 3.79 -26.69 -5.93
CA GLU A 93 2.47 -26.07 -6.05
C GLU A 93 2.57 -24.57 -6.39
N ASP A 94 3.44 -23.83 -5.67
CA ASP A 94 3.63 -22.40 -5.92
C ASP A 94 4.34 -22.13 -7.26
N GLN A 95 5.24 -23.03 -7.69
CA GLN A 95 5.87 -22.95 -9.01
C GLN A 95 4.83 -23.11 -10.13
N GLN A 96 4.00 -24.15 -10.04
CA GLN A 96 2.93 -24.41 -11.01
C GLN A 96 1.90 -23.27 -11.04
N TRP A 97 1.51 -22.77 -9.86
CA TRP A 97 0.62 -21.63 -9.73
C TRP A 97 1.22 -20.37 -10.38
N ALA A 98 2.49 -20.06 -10.08
CA ALA A 98 3.18 -18.89 -10.61
C ALA A 98 3.28 -18.94 -12.15
N LYS A 99 3.58 -20.12 -12.70
CA LYS A 99 3.63 -20.36 -14.14
C LYS A 99 2.27 -20.10 -14.80
N LYS A 100 1.20 -20.71 -14.27
CA LYS A 100 -0.16 -20.52 -14.78
C LYS A 100 -0.58 -19.05 -14.72
N PHE A 101 -0.42 -18.41 -13.57
CA PHE A 101 -0.79 -17.01 -13.37
C PHE A 101 -0.01 -16.08 -14.31
N THR A 102 1.30 -16.28 -14.45
CA THR A 102 2.13 -15.44 -15.34
C THR A 102 1.69 -15.59 -16.79
N LYS A 103 1.40 -16.81 -17.26
CA LYS A 103 0.89 -17.04 -18.61
C LYS A 103 -0.43 -16.30 -18.87
N GLU A 104 -1.35 -16.28 -17.92
CA GLU A 104 -2.60 -15.52 -18.02
C GLU A 104 -2.35 -14.00 -17.98
N ALA A 105 -1.48 -13.54 -17.09
CA ALA A 105 -1.15 -12.14 -16.92
C ALA A 105 -0.46 -11.54 -18.16
N LEU A 106 0.27 -12.34 -18.93
CA LEU A 106 0.94 -11.91 -20.16
C LEU A 106 0.00 -11.37 -21.23
N ASN A 107 -1.26 -11.79 -21.25
CA ASN A 107 -2.27 -11.22 -22.13
C ASN A 107 -2.53 -9.72 -21.85
N TYR A 108 -2.05 -9.22 -20.71
CA TYR A 108 -2.26 -7.86 -20.23
C TYR A 108 -0.96 -7.08 -20.05
N THR A 109 0.20 -7.66 -20.38
CA THR A 109 1.51 -7.01 -20.21
C THR A 109 2.21 -6.76 -21.54
N SER A 110 3.13 -5.79 -21.55
CA SER A 110 3.98 -5.45 -22.70
C SER A 110 5.39 -6.04 -22.58
N ILE A 111 5.56 -7.07 -21.76
CA ILE A 111 6.88 -7.57 -21.39
C ILE A 111 7.53 -8.31 -22.56
N LYS A 112 8.78 -7.97 -22.85
CA LYS A 112 9.59 -8.53 -23.94
C LYS A 112 10.73 -9.38 -23.41
N ARG A 113 11.37 -8.91 -22.32
CA ARG A 113 12.53 -9.58 -21.71
C ARG A 113 12.46 -9.62 -20.21
N VAL A 114 12.89 -10.74 -19.63
CA VAL A 114 12.99 -10.94 -18.18
C VAL A 114 14.37 -11.49 -17.83
N ALA A 115 15.16 -10.71 -17.10
CA ALA A 115 16.40 -11.19 -16.49
C ALA A 115 16.14 -11.62 -15.04
N ARG A 116 16.60 -12.82 -14.69
CA ARG A 116 16.51 -13.35 -13.33
C ARG A 116 17.89 -13.50 -12.73
N ILE A 117 18.13 -12.79 -11.64
CA ILE A 117 19.37 -12.88 -10.88
C ILE A 117 19.21 -13.95 -9.82
N VAL A 118 20.04 -14.99 -9.94
CA VAL A 118 20.04 -16.14 -9.04
C VAL A 118 21.44 -16.29 -8.45
N PRO A 119 21.56 -16.40 -7.11
CA PRO A 119 22.85 -16.65 -6.48
C PRO A 119 23.49 -17.95 -6.98
N LYS A 120 24.83 -17.94 -7.12
CA LYS A 120 25.58 -19.01 -7.81
C LYS A 120 25.39 -20.40 -7.18
N ASP A 121 25.15 -20.43 -5.89
CA ASP A 121 24.89 -21.60 -5.06
C ASP A 121 23.56 -22.30 -5.38
N VAL A 122 22.62 -21.63 -6.06
CA VAL A 122 21.25 -22.13 -6.30
C VAL A 122 21.00 -22.50 -7.77
N LEU A 123 22.01 -22.36 -8.65
CA LEU A 123 21.85 -22.53 -10.09
C LEU A 123 21.35 -23.92 -10.49
N GLY A 124 21.84 -25.00 -9.85
CA GLY A 124 21.54 -26.38 -10.26
C GLY A 124 20.05 -26.73 -10.24
N PRO A 125 19.37 -26.67 -9.08
CA PRO A 125 17.94 -27.01 -8.98
C PRO A 125 17.03 -26.08 -9.79
N ILE A 126 17.40 -24.79 -9.87
CA ILE A 126 16.61 -23.78 -10.56
C ILE A 126 16.69 -23.92 -12.08
N GLN A 127 17.80 -24.43 -12.62
CA GLN A 127 18.00 -24.56 -14.07
C GLN A 127 16.93 -25.46 -14.73
N GLN A 128 16.48 -26.51 -14.03
CA GLN A 128 15.45 -27.42 -14.54
C GLN A 128 14.07 -26.77 -14.61
N THR A 129 13.65 -26.04 -13.56
CA THR A 129 12.39 -25.27 -13.56
C THR A 129 12.35 -24.21 -14.66
N LEU A 130 13.50 -23.75 -15.13
CA LEU A 130 13.60 -22.65 -16.09
C LEU A 130 13.69 -23.10 -17.54
N GLN A 131 14.10 -24.33 -17.83
CA GLN A 131 13.90 -24.92 -19.17
C GLN A 131 12.41 -24.92 -19.55
N GLU A 132 11.51 -24.97 -18.56
CA GLU A 132 10.08 -24.87 -18.80
C GLU A 132 9.60 -23.46 -19.19
N LEU A 133 10.43 -22.43 -19.01
CA LEU A 133 10.13 -21.05 -19.42
C LEU A 133 10.40 -20.78 -20.90
N ASP A 134 11.03 -21.71 -21.63
CA ASP A 134 11.23 -21.57 -23.08
C ASP A 134 9.89 -21.47 -23.84
N ASN A 135 8.78 -21.85 -23.18
CA ASN A 135 7.42 -21.73 -23.71
C ASN A 135 6.71 -20.40 -23.39
N MET A 136 7.42 -19.41 -22.81
CA MET A 136 6.83 -18.11 -22.51
C MET A 136 6.91 -17.18 -23.73
N PRO A 137 5.92 -16.29 -23.95
CA PRO A 137 5.90 -15.34 -25.07
C PRO A 137 6.93 -14.18 -24.95
N TYR A 138 7.90 -14.29 -24.05
CA TYR A 138 8.96 -13.31 -23.82
C TYR A 138 10.30 -14.03 -23.67
N GLU A 139 11.39 -13.32 -23.97
CA GLU A 139 12.73 -13.85 -23.76
C GLU A 139 13.06 -13.83 -22.26
N ALA A 140 13.52 -14.95 -21.72
CA ALA A 140 13.90 -15.07 -20.31
C ALA A 140 15.32 -15.59 -20.20
N GLN A 141 16.14 -14.98 -19.35
CA GLN A 141 17.50 -15.48 -19.10
C GLN A 141 17.92 -15.35 -17.63
N LEU A 142 18.77 -16.27 -17.20
CA LEU A 142 19.37 -16.30 -15.87
C LEU A 142 20.74 -15.66 -15.86
N PHE A 143 21.05 -15.02 -14.73
CA PHE A 143 22.34 -14.42 -14.50
C PHE A 143 22.76 -14.64 -13.05
N SER A 144 24.06 -14.77 -12.84
CA SER A 144 24.64 -14.87 -11.48
C SER A 144 24.77 -13.52 -10.79
N ASP A 145 24.68 -12.42 -11.54
CA ASP A 145 24.90 -11.07 -11.04
C ASP A 145 24.03 -10.06 -11.79
N ARG A 146 23.69 -8.99 -11.06
CA ARG A 146 22.83 -7.91 -11.55
C ARG A 146 23.38 -7.21 -12.79
N LYS A 147 24.70 -7.02 -12.87
CA LYS A 147 25.34 -6.29 -13.98
C LYS A 147 25.15 -7.04 -15.29
N SER A 148 25.44 -8.34 -15.31
CA SER A 148 25.25 -9.17 -16.50
C SER A 148 23.79 -9.20 -16.96
N GLY A 149 22.84 -9.32 -16.03
CA GLY A 149 21.41 -9.31 -16.36
C GLY A 149 20.93 -7.97 -16.92
N LEU A 150 21.39 -6.86 -16.36
CA LEU A 150 21.09 -5.53 -16.88
C LEU A 150 21.73 -5.28 -18.25
N GLN A 151 22.98 -5.72 -18.47
CA GLN A 151 23.63 -5.63 -19.78
C GLN A 151 22.85 -6.36 -20.87
N TRP A 152 22.31 -7.54 -20.55
CA TRP A 152 21.47 -8.29 -21.48
C TRP A 152 20.10 -7.64 -21.74
N LEU A 153 19.47 -7.09 -20.70
CA LEU A 153 18.22 -6.34 -20.86
C LEU A 153 18.40 -5.07 -21.71
N LEU A 154 19.57 -4.43 -21.61
CA LEU A 154 19.85 -3.10 -22.14
C LEU A 154 21.17 -3.06 -22.92
N PRO A 155 21.30 -3.79 -24.04
CA PRO A 155 22.57 -3.95 -24.75
C PRO A 155 23.19 -2.61 -25.18
N ASP A 156 22.37 -1.66 -25.64
CA ASP A 156 22.83 -0.36 -26.15
C ASP A 156 22.84 0.76 -25.08
N HIS A 157 22.28 0.50 -23.90
CA HIS A 157 21.95 1.55 -22.93
C HIS A 157 22.42 1.27 -21.49
N TYR A 158 23.13 0.16 -21.25
CA TYR A 158 23.56 -0.23 -19.91
C TYR A 158 24.40 0.85 -19.19
N GLN A 159 25.27 1.56 -19.91
CA GLN A 159 26.15 2.57 -19.31
C GLN A 159 25.41 3.83 -18.80
N ALA A 160 24.15 4.03 -19.19
CA ALA A 160 23.36 5.20 -18.85
C ALA A 160 22.52 5.04 -17.56
N ILE A 161 22.62 3.90 -16.87
CA ILE A 161 21.82 3.63 -15.68
C ILE A 161 22.50 4.24 -14.45
N THR A 162 21.95 5.34 -13.94
CA THR A 162 22.24 5.83 -12.59
C THR A 162 21.13 5.40 -11.64
N ASP A 163 21.46 5.13 -10.37
CA ASP A 163 20.45 4.71 -9.37
C ASP A 163 19.35 5.77 -9.16
N GLU A 164 19.66 7.05 -9.41
CA GLU A 164 18.72 8.18 -9.35
C GLU A 164 17.58 8.08 -10.38
N ALA A 165 17.73 7.28 -11.44
CA ALA A 165 16.71 7.11 -12.48
C ALA A 165 15.56 6.19 -12.07
N PHE A 166 15.66 5.50 -10.92
CA PHE A 166 14.64 4.56 -10.45
C PHE A 166 13.64 5.22 -9.50
N ILE A 167 12.36 5.08 -9.85
CA ILE A 167 11.25 5.50 -8.99
C ILE A 167 10.84 4.30 -8.13
N PRO A 168 10.90 4.38 -6.80
CA PRO A 168 10.39 3.32 -5.94
C PRO A 168 8.88 3.15 -6.16
N VAL A 169 8.45 1.90 -6.32
CA VAL A 169 7.05 1.53 -6.52
C VAL A 169 6.54 0.99 -5.18
N PRO A 170 5.78 1.78 -4.40
CA PRO A 170 5.37 1.36 -3.07
C PRO A 170 4.35 0.24 -3.19
N LEU A 171 4.61 -0.89 -2.51
CA LEU A 171 3.79 -2.10 -2.65
C LEU A 171 2.32 -1.90 -2.23
N HIS A 172 2.07 -0.94 -1.34
CA HIS A 172 0.75 -0.61 -0.82
C HIS A 172 0.02 0.46 -1.66
N PHE A 173 0.67 1.06 -2.66
CA PHE A 173 0.18 2.26 -3.35
C PHE A 173 -0.66 1.98 -4.61
N ASN A 174 -1.40 2.99 -5.08
CA ASN A 174 -2.17 2.87 -6.32
C ASN A 174 -1.23 3.11 -7.49
N LEU A 175 -0.82 2.04 -8.15
CA LEU A 175 0.07 2.10 -9.31
C LEU A 175 -0.45 3.05 -10.42
N LYS A 176 -1.78 3.29 -10.51
CA LYS A 176 -2.35 4.25 -11.47
C LYS A 176 -1.91 5.69 -11.18
N LEU A 177 -1.73 6.07 -9.91
CA LEU A 177 -1.29 7.41 -9.53
C LEU A 177 0.17 7.67 -9.89
N ILE A 178 1.02 6.64 -9.79
CA ILE A 178 2.44 6.73 -10.20
C ILE A 178 2.53 7.07 -11.69
N ARG A 179 1.67 6.45 -12.51
CA ARG A 179 1.63 6.72 -13.95
C ARG A 179 1.28 8.17 -14.28
N THR A 180 0.40 8.80 -13.50
CA THR A 180 0.06 10.22 -13.69
C THR A 180 1.25 11.12 -13.36
N GLY A 181 1.92 10.86 -12.22
CA GLY A 181 3.12 11.63 -11.84
C GLY A 181 4.31 11.44 -12.80
N ILE A 182 4.47 10.25 -13.40
CA ILE A 182 5.49 10.01 -14.43
C ILE A 182 5.24 10.87 -15.67
N LYS A 183 3.98 11.03 -16.09
CA LYS A 183 3.64 11.87 -17.24
C LYS A 183 4.02 13.34 -17.00
N GLU A 184 3.81 13.84 -15.79
CA GLU A 184 4.12 15.22 -15.43
C GLU A 184 5.64 15.49 -15.43
N ARG A 185 6.46 14.51 -15.02
CA ARG A 185 7.93 14.63 -15.08
C ARG A 185 8.52 14.43 -16.47
N GLY A 186 7.80 13.74 -17.36
CA GLY A 186 8.29 13.30 -18.67
C GLY A 186 8.17 14.32 -19.81
N HIS A 187 8.01 15.62 -19.55
CA HIS A 187 7.88 16.64 -20.60
C HIS A 187 9.18 16.96 -21.38
N ALA A 188 10.17 16.06 -21.40
CA ALA A 188 11.21 16.02 -22.43
C ALA A 188 10.75 15.07 -23.56
N ALA A 189 10.42 15.65 -24.71
CA ALA A 189 9.78 14.97 -25.83
C ALA A 189 10.58 13.77 -26.38
N VAL A 190 10.00 12.58 -26.29
CA VAL A 190 10.35 11.43 -27.14
C VAL A 190 9.09 11.05 -27.92
N PRO A 191 9.11 11.05 -29.26
CA PRO A 191 7.97 10.65 -30.07
C PRO A 191 7.74 9.15 -29.89
N VAL A 192 6.69 8.80 -29.16
CA VAL A 192 6.23 7.42 -29.00
C VAL A 192 5.52 7.01 -30.30
N GLY A 193 6.09 6.03 -31.01
CA GLY A 193 5.49 5.43 -32.21
C GLY A 193 4.05 4.96 -31.96
N LEU A 194 3.21 5.13 -32.98
CA LEU A 194 1.79 4.76 -33.02
C LEU A 194 1.59 3.25 -32.79
N ALA A 195 1.45 2.86 -31.53
CA ALA A 195 0.82 1.60 -31.19
C ALA A 195 -0.67 1.67 -31.57
N GLN A 196 -1.14 0.64 -32.27
CA GLN A 196 -2.51 0.50 -32.75
C GLN A 196 -3.52 0.88 -31.66
N ARG A 197 -4.33 1.91 -31.94
CA ARG A 197 -5.49 2.28 -31.13
C ARG A 197 -6.55 1.18 -31.28
N GLY A 198 -6.43 0.12 -30.50
CA GLY A 198 -7.62 -0.59 -30.05
C GLY A 198 -8.48 0.44 -29.33
N LYS A 199 -9.71 0.69 -29.81
CA LYS A 199 -10.68 1.52 -29.09
C LYS A 199 -10.76 0.93 -27.67
N PRO A 200 -10.43 1.69 -26.60
CA PRO A 200 -10.75 1.23 -25.27
C PRO A 200 -12.25 1.07 -25.25
N THR A 201 -12.70 -0.18 -25.28
CA THR A 201 -14.09 -0.49 -24.98
C THR A 201 -14.28 -0.06 -23.54
N ASN A 202 -14.86 1.14 -23.35
CA ASN A 202 -15.61 1.50 -22.15
C ASN A 202 -16.79 0.53 -22.05
N VAL A 203 -16.49 -0.74 -21.80
CA VAL A 203 -17.46 -1.60 -21.15
C VAL A 203 -17.41 -1.11 -19.71
N GLU A 204 -18.28 -0.17 -19.37
CA GLU A 204 -18.71 -0.02 -17.99
C GLU A 204 -19.37 -1.35 -17.63
N GLU A 205 -18.55 -2.34 -17.30
CA GLU A 205 -19.04 -3.56 -16.70
C GLU A 205 -19.67 -3.10 -15.38
N PRO A 206 -21.01 -3.18 -15.24
CA PRO A 206 -21.67 -2.68 -14.06
C PRO A 206 -21.21 -3.56 -12.91
N LEU A 207 -20.20 -3.07 -12.19
CA LEU A 207 -19.70 -3.69 -10.98
C LEU A 207 -20.89 -3.99 -10.07
N PRO A 208 -20.91 -5.15 -9.41
CA PRO A 208 -22.01 -5.52 -8.54
C PRO A 208 -22.31 -4.39 -7.55
N GLY A 209 -23.60 -4.12 -7.30
CA GLY A 209 -24.03 -3.04 -6.41
C GLY A 209 -23.46 -3.17 -4.99
N LEU A 210 -23.12 -4.40 -4.60
CA LEU A 210 -22.43 -4.74 -3.37
C LEU A 210 -21.08 -5.40 -3.67
N LEU A 211 -19.99 -4.86 -3.12
CA LEU A 211 -18.65 -5.45 -3.21
C LEU A 211 -18.09 -5.65 -1.80
N THR A 212 -17.60 -6.85 -1.51
CA THR A 212 -16.97 -7.16 -0.22
C THR A 212 -15.51 -7.53 -0.40
N ILE A 213 -14.62 -6.88 0.37
CA ILE A 213 -13.20 -7.19 0.48
C ILE A 213 -12.96 -7.71 1.89
N GLU A 214 -12.46 -8.93 2.01
CA GLU A 214 -12.36 -9.61 3.29
C GLU A 214 -10.94 -10.12 3.56
N THR A 215 -10.46 -9.90 4.78
CA THR A 215 -9.23 -10.49 5.33
C THR A 215 -9.54 -11.15 6.68
N ASP A 216 -8.52 -11.74 7.31
CA ASP A 216 -8.63 -12.32 8.66
C ASP A 216 -8.85 -11.28 9.76
N PHE A 217 -8.63 -9.99 9.47
CA PHE A 217 -8.66 -8.91 10.46
C PHE A 217 -9.63 -7.78 10.13
N VAL A 218 -10.03 -7.60 8.86
CA VAL A 218 -10.99 -6.57 8.46
C VAL A 218 -11.91 -7.06 7.35
N SER A 219 -13.17 -6.62 7.39
CA SER A 219 -14.11 -6.71 6.27
C SER A 219 -14.46 -5.29 5.81
N ILE A 220 -14.40 -5.04 4.51
CA ILE A 220 -14.76 -3.76 3.88
C ILE A 220 -15.86 -4.07 2.86
N THR A 221 -17.07 -3.61 3.13
CA THR A 221 -18.22 -3.78 2.26
C THR A 221 -18.59 -2.44 1.63
N LEU A 222 -18.80 -2.41 0.32
CA LEU A 222 -19.18 -1.23 -0.44
C LEU A 222 -20.59 -1.44 -0.99
N ASP A 223 -21.53 -0.60 -0.59
CA ASP A 223 -22.89 -0.53 -1.13
C ASP A 223 -22.99 0.75 -1.98
N LYS A 224 -22.89 0.58 -3.29
CA LYS A 224 -22.94 1.73 -4.22
C LYS A 224 -24.32 2.35 -4.31
N ALA A 225 -25.38 1.55 -4.18
CA ALA A 225 -26.74 2.05 -4.23
C ALA A 225 -27.01 3.03 -3.09
N LYS A 226 -26.44 2.76 -1.91
CA LYS A 226 -26.52 3.64 -0.74
C LYS A 226 -25.37 4.65 -0.62
N SER A 227 -24.39 4.62 -1.55
CA SER A 227 -23.15 5.38 -1.45
C SER A 227 -22.44 5.20 -0.10
N LEU A 228 -22.43 3.96 0.40
CA LEU A 228 -22.01 3.59 1.75
C LEU A 228 -20.84 2.61 1.72
N MET A 229 -19.85 2.84 2.58
CA MET A 229 -18.84 1.84 2.92
C MET A 229 -18.96 1.43 4.38
N ASN A 230 -18.93 0.12 4.66
CA ASN A 230 -18.85 -0.44 6.01
C ASN A 230 -17.48 -1.09 6.21
N ILE A 231 -16.71 -0.61 7.18
CA ILE A 231 -15.47 -1.23 7.65
C ILE A 231 -15.75 -1.90 8.99
N ARG A 232 -15.50 -3.21 9.07
CA ARG A 232 -15.61 -3.97 10.31
C ARG A 232 -14.30 -4.65 10.66
N TRP A 233 -13.71 -4.27 11.78
CA TRP A 233 -12.57 -4.99 12.34
C TRP A 233 -13.04 -6.30 12.98
N LYS A 234 -12.39 -7.42 12.63
CA LYS A 234 -12.75 -8.76 13.11
C LYS A 234 -12.01 -9.16 14.39
N LYS A 235 -10.83 -8.59 14.58
CA LYS A 235 -9.91 -8.76 15.72
C LYS A 235 -8.95 -7.56 15.78
N ALA A 236 -8.25 -7.41 16.89
CA ALA A 236 -7.24 -6.37 17.06
C ALA A 236 -6.11 -6.57 16.03
N PRO A 237 -5.93 -5.64 15.08
CA PRO A 237 -4.89 -5.76 14.06
C PRO A 237 -3.53 -5.33 14.61
N GLN A 238 -2.45 -5.90 14.05
CA GLN A 238 -1.12 -5.30 14.18
C GLN A 238 -1.05 -3.96 13.42
N SER A 239 -0.11 -3.08 13.76
CA SER A 239 0.05 -1.77 13.11
C SER A 239 0.07 -1.85 11.58
N ARG A 240 0.81 -2.80 10.98
CA ARG A 240 0.84 -3.00 9.53
C ARG A 240 -0.52 -3.39 8.94
N GLN A 241 -1.26 -4.26 9.63
CA GLN A 241 -2.60 -4.71 9.23
C GLN A 241 -3.61 -3.55 9.34
N TYR A 242 -3.51 -2.75 10.40
CA TYR A 242 -4.33 -1.57 10.60
C TYR A 242 -4.14 -0.56 9.46
N ARG A 243 -2.89 -0.16 9.20
CA ARG A 243 -2.54 0.78 8.12
C ARG A 243 -2.99 0.25 6.76
N TYR A 244 -2.79 -1.04 6.49
CA TYR A 244 -3.26 -1.70 5.28
C TYR A 244 -4.79 -1.57 5.12
N GLY A 245 -5.56 -1.93 6.15
CA GLY A 245 -7.02 -1.86 6.12
C GLY A 245 -7.52 -0.43 5.86
N MET A 246 -6.97 0.54 6.59
CA MET A 246 -7.34 1.96 6.44
C MET A 246 -6.99 2.51 5.05
N LEU A 247 -5.80 2.22 4.52
CA LEU A 247 -5.40 2.65 3.18
C LEU A 247 -6.25 2.01 2.07
N LYS A 248 -6.63 0.73 2.25
CA LYS A 248 -7.53 0.04 1.32
C LYS A 248 -8.92 0.69 1.30
N ALA A 249 -9.45 0.99 2.47
CA ALA A 249 -10.76 1.60 2.59
C ALA A 249 -10.77 3.06 2.08
N ALA A 250 -9.75 3.84 2.41
CA ALA A 250 -9.54 5.17 1.86
C ALA A 250 -9.53 5.17 0.32
N ARG A 251 -8.82 4.21 -0.29
CA ARG A 251 -8.81 4.05 -1.74
C ARG A 251 -10.20 3.76 -2.28
N ALA A 252 -10.93 2.84 -1.65
CA ALA A 252 -12.29 2.49 -2.05
C ALA A 252 -13.25 3.68 -1.99
N LEU A 253 -13.21 4.50 -0.93
CA LEU A 253 -14.02 5.72 -0.81
C LEU A 253 -13.76 6.70 -1.97
N ILE A 254 -12.49 6.92 -2.30
CA ILE A 254 -12.10 7.85 -3.37
C ILE A 254 -12.49 7.29 -4.75
N GLU A 255 -12.14 6.03 -5.03
CA GLU A 255 -12.38 5.40 -6.33
C GLU A 255 -13.87 5.26 -6.64
N HIS A 256 -14.70 5.03 -5.63
CA HIS A 256 -16.15 4.86 -5.79
C HIS A 256 -16.97 6.10 -5.39
N ARG A 257 -16.32 7.20 -5.02
CA ARG A 257 -16.95 8.47 -4.60
C ARG A 257 -18.05 8.29 -3.55
N LEU A 258 -17.82 7.39 -2.60
CA LEU A 258 -18.80 7.07 -1.56
C LEU A 258 -18.93 8.24 -0.59
N GLU A 259 -20.15 8.51 -0.15
CA GLU A 259 -20.50 9.66 0.68
C GLU A 259 -20.68 9.31 2.15
N ARG A 260 -20.87 8.02 2.46
CA ARG A 260 -21.18 7.54 3.81
C ARG A 260 -20.17 6.49 4.22
N LEU A 261 -19.70 6.58 5.47
CA LEU A 261 -18.76 5.63 6.05
C LEU A 261 -19.27 5.16 7.42
N LEU A 262 -19.39 3.85 7.57
CA LEU A 262 -19.55 3.18 8.85
C LEU A 262 -18.23 2.52 9.27
N LEU A 263 -17.70 2.90 10.43
CA LEU A 263 -16.53 2.28 11.06
C LEU A 263 -16.97 1.47 12.28
N ASN A 264 -17.02 0.15 12.17
CA ASN A 264 -17.22 -0.72 13.32
C ASN A 264 -15.88 -1.07 13.98
N ASN A 265 -15.59 -0.37 15.08
CA ASN A 265 -14.34 -0.48 15.83
C ASN A 265 -14.45 -1.35 17.09
N GLN A 266 -15.57 -2.04 17.33
CA GLN A 266 -15.79 -2.83 18.56
C GLN A 266 -14.70 -3.88 18.80
N ARG A 267 -14.04 -4.38 17.74
CA ARG A 267 -12.93 -5.35 17.84
C ARG A 267 -11.58 -4.79 17.39
N LEU A 268 -11.45 -3.48 17.20
CA LEU A 268 -10.20 -2.84 16.81
C LEU A 268 -9.14 -2.93 17.93
N GLY A 269 -9.57 -2.95 19.19
CA GLY A 269 -8.69 -2.82 20.35
C GLY A 269 -8.10 -1.42 20.47
N MET A 270 -7.05 -1.27 21.29
CA MET A 270 -6.35 0.01 21.44
C MET A 270 -5.34 0.22 20.31
N LEU A 271 -5.39 1.38 19.67
CA LEU A 271 -4.38 1.81 18.71
C LEU A 271 -3.14 2.31 19.43
N THR A 272 -1.97 1.93 18.92
CA THR A 272 -0.69 2.48 19.38
C THR A 272 -0.64 4.00 19.14
N LEU A 273 0.16 4.73 19.93
CA LEU A 273 0.34 6.17 19.71
C LEU A 273 0.89 6.48 18.30
N GLU A 274 1.76 5.60 17.79
CA GLU A 274 2.30 5.71 16.44
C GLU A 274 1.20 5.60 15.38
N ASP A 275 0.29 4.63 15.51
CA ASP A 275 -0.82 4.45 14.56
C ASP A 275 -1.86 5.58 14.64
N GLN A 276 -2.07 6.15 15.83
CA GLN A 276 -2.90 7.34 15.99
C GLN A 276 -2.29 8.55 15.27
N GLY A 277 -0.98 8.78 15.46
CA GLY A 277 -0.24 9.84 14.77
C GLY A 277 -0.25 9.66 13.25
N TRP A 278 0.03 8.43 12.80
CA TRP A 278 -0.03 8.06 11.39
C TRP A 278 -1.41 8.29 10.79
N LEU A 279 -2.48 7.92 11.49
CA LEU A 279 -3.85 8.09 11.00
C LEU A 279 -4.19 9.56 10.85
N VAL A 280 -3.84 10.42 11.82
CA VAL A 280 -4.10 11.86 11.75
C VAL A 280 -3.35 12.49 10.58
N ALA A 281 -2.06 12.17 10.42
CA ALA A 281 -1.25 12.68 9.30
C ALA A 281 -1.81 12.23 7.95
N THR A 282 -2.06 10.93 7.80
CA THR A 282 -2.60 10.33 6.57
C THR A 282 -3.99 10.88 6.24
N SER A 283 -4.85 11.05 7.24
CA SER A 283 -6.20 11.57 7.05
C SER A 283 -6.19 12.99 6.50
N ARG A 284 -5.28 13.86 6.95
CA ARG A 284 -5.14 15.23 6.41
C ARG A 284 -4.88 15.24 4.90
N GLU A 285 -4.15 14.25 4.38
CA GLU A 285 -3.83 14.16 2.95
C GLU A 285 -4.92 13.50 2.10
N ILE A 286 -5.67 12.56 2.70
CA ILE A 286 -6.62 11.71 1.97
C ILE A 286 -8.02 12.32 2.01
N ILE A 287 -8.45 12.84 3.16
CA ILE A 287 -9.80 13.31 3.38
C ILE A 287 -10.26 14.40 2.38
N PRO A 288 -9.44 15.40 2.02
CA PRO A 288 -9.83 16.40 1.01
C PRO A 288 -10.13 15.80 -0.38
N LYS A 289 -9.73 14.55 -0.63
CA LYS A 289 -9.97 13.82 -1.88
C LYS A 289 -11.21 12.93 -1.81
N MET A 290 -11.83 12.80 -0.64
CA MET A 290 -13.05 12.03 -0.42
C MET A 290 -14.29 12.92 -0.60
N ASN A 291 -15.42 12.31 -0.96
CA ASN A 291 -16.73 12.98 -1.01
C ASN A 291 -17.55 12.68 0.25
N LEU A 292 -16.88 12.52 1.40
CA LEU A 292 -17.51 12.02 2.63
C LEU A 292 -18.44 13.08 3.22
N ARG A 293 -19.71 12.74 3.43
CA ARG A 293 -20.75 13.58 4.05
C ARG A 293 -21.10 13.14 5.47
N LYS A 294 -21.16 11.82 5.71
CA LYS A 294 -21.49 11.24 7.01
C LYS A 294 -20.49 10.14 7.40
N LEU A 295 -20.00 10.23 8.64
CA LEU A 295 -19.17 9.23 9.29
C LEU A 295 -19.88 8.74 10.55
N ALA A 296 -20.21 7.46 10.61
CA ALA A 296 -20.65 6.81 11.84
C ALA A 296 -19.53 5.92 12.37
N VAL A 297 -19.25 6.04 13.67
CA VAL A 297 -18.24 5.22 14.36
C VAL A 297 -18.93 4.42 15.44
N ILE A 298 -18.88 3.10 15.35
CA ILE A 298 -19.35 2.22 16.42
C ILE A 298 -18.16 1.98 17.34
N SER A 299 -18.25 2.53 18.54
CA SER A 299 -17.24 2.39 19.59
C SER A 299 -17.51 1.15 20.43
N SER A 300 -16.44 0.60 21.02
CA SER A 300 -16.59 -0.36 22.11
C SER A 300 -17.16 0.33 23.35
N ALA A 301 -17.81 -0.45 24.23
CA ALA A 301 -18.18 0.00 25.58
C ALA A 301 -16.96 0.18 26.50
N ASP A 302 -15.76 -0.17 26.04
CA ASP A 302 -14.51 0.08 26.75
C ASP A 302 -14.17 1.58 26.77
N ALA A 303 -14.14 2.15 27.98
CA ALA A 303 -13.88 3.57 28.21
C ALA A 303 -12.51 4.03 27.69
N LEU A 304 -11.46 3.19 27.76
CA LEU A 304 -10.13 3.54 27.25
C LEU A 304 -10.15 3.67 25.73
N GLN A 305 -10.85 2.76 25.06
CA GLN A 305 -11.00 2.81 23.62
C GLN A 305 -11.86 4.01 23.17
N GLN A 306 -12.91 4.33 23.93
CA GLN A 306 -13.73 5.51 23.68
C GLN A 306 -12.90 6.80 23.78
N MET A 307 -12.13 6.98 24.85
CA MET A 307 -11.25 8.14 25.02
C MET A 307 -10.22 8.29 23.89
N SER A 308 -9.63 7.16 23.46
CA SER A 308 -8.71 7.17 22.31
C SER A 308 -9.42 7.61 21.02
N SER A 309 -10.61 7.07 20.76
CA SER A 309 -11.42 7.39 19.56
C SER A 309 -11.88 8.85 19.55
N GLU A 310 -12.23 9.40 20.71
CA GLU A 310 -12.60 10.81 20.87
C GLU A 310 -11.41 11.74 20.65
N ASN A 311 -10.22 11.42 21.19
CA ASN A 311 -9.01 12.20 20.98
C ASN A 311 -8.61 12.26 19.50
N ILE A 312 -8.64 11.11 18.81
CA ILE A 312 -8.43 11.04 17.36
C ILE A 312 -9.50 11.87 16.65
N GLY A 313 -10.77 11.72 17.03
CA GLY A 313 -11.89 12.46 16.45
C GLY A 313 -11.72 13.97 16.58
N GLN A 314 -11.29 14.47 17.73
CA GLN A 314 -11.00 15.89 17.94
C GLN A 314 -9.87 16.39 17.03
N LYS A 315 -8.78 15.63 16.91
CA LYS A 315 -7.65 15.96 16.01
C LYS A 315 -8.07 15.95 14.54
N LEU A 316 -8.97 15.06 14.14
CA LEU A 316 -9.52 14.99 12.79
C LEU A 316 -10.52 16.11 12.51
N LYS A 317 -11.38 16.48 13.48
CA LYS A 317 -12.28 17.64 13.37
C LYS A 317 -11.53 18.93 13.14
N GLN A 318 -10.40 19.12 13.84
CA GLN A 318 -9.52 20.27 13.64
C GLN A 318 -8.88 20.30 12.24
N ALA A 319 -8.79 19.16 11.55
CA ALA A 319 -8.24 19.07 10.20
C ALA A 319 -9.24 19.46 9.09
N ALA A 320 -10.26 20.26 9.44
CA ALA A 320 -11.22 20.92 8.54
C ALA A 320 -12.05 19.94 7.71
N LEU A 321 -13.16 19.50 8.32
CA LEU A 321 -14.01 18.48 7.76
C LEU A 321 -15.48 18.92 7.78
N ASP A 322 -16.03 19.15 6.58
CA ASP A 322 -17.45 19.50 6.38
C ASP A 322 -18.40 18.29 6.53
N HIS A 323 -17.89 17.13 6.94
CA HIS A 323 -18.69 15.93 7.14
C HIS A 323 -19.24 15.87 8.57
N LYS A 324 -20.46 15.33 8.70
CA LYS A 324 -21.06 15.04 10.02
C LYS A 324 -20.46 13.74 10.55
N ALA A 325 -19.98 13.76 11.80
CA ALA A 325 -19.44 12.58 12.45
C ALA A 325 -20.20 12.30 13.75
N ASN A 326 -20.75 11.10 13.89
CA ASN A 326 -21.46 10.63 15.09
C ASN A 326 -20.90 9.28 15.57
N TYR A 327 -21.01 9.07 16.89
CA TYR A 327 -20.55 7.87 17.57
C TYR A 327 -21.75 7.10 18.10
N PHE A 328 -21.70 5.78 17.97
CA PHE A 328 -22.79 4.88 18.30
C PHE A 328 -22.27 3.68 19.12
N LEU A 329 -23.18 3.05 19.86
CA LEU A 329 -22.90 1.79 20.57
C LEU A 329 -23.47 0.57 19.81
N ALA A 330 -24.57 0.77 19.08
CA ALA A 330 -25.21 -0.23 18.24
C ALA A 330 -25.00 0.08 16.76
N GLU A 331 -24.93 -0.96 15.93
CA GLU A 331 -24.71 -0.82 14.49
C GLU A 331 -25.97 -0.39 13.75
N GLU A 332 -27.12 -0.84 14.26
CA GLU A 332 -28.44 -0.57 13.72
C GLU A 332 -28.73 0.94 13.75
N ASP A 333 -28.55 1.58 14.90
CA ASP A 333 -28.71 3.03 15.09
C ASP A 333 -27.78 3.83 14.17
N ALA A 334 -26.53 3.36 14.04
CA ALA A 334 -25.52 3.99 13.18
C ALA A 334 -25.92 3.94 11.71
N LEU A 335 -26.47 2.80 11.26
CA LEU A 335 -26.93 2.62 9.90
C LEU A 335 -28.17 3.46 9.59
N GLU A 336 -29.13 3.51 10.51
CA GLU A 336 -30.32 4.36 10.39
C GLU A 336 -29.91 5.83 10.18
N TRP A 337 -29.05 6.36 11.05
CA TRP A 337 -28.56 7.73 10.95
C TRP A 337 -27.76 8.02 9.66
N LEU A 338 -27.02 7.03 9.15
CA LEU A 338 -26.28 7.17 7.91
C LEU A 338 -27.19 7.30 6.70
N VAL A 339 -28.34 6.60 6.67
CA VAL A 339 -29.25 6.59 5.52
C VAL A 339 -30.29 7.71 5.54
N GLU A 340 -30.52 8.35 6.69
CA GLU A 340 -31.24 9.63 6.74
C GLU A 340 -30.56 10.66 5.82
N ASP A 341 -31.31 11.58 5.23
CA ASP A 341 -30.76 12.63 4.36
C ASP A 341 -30.11 13.79 5.14
#